data_AF-A0A1L8QPL9-F1
#
_entry.id   AF-A0A1L8QPL9-F1
#
_cell.length_a   1.000
_cell.length_b   1.000
_cell.length_c   1.000
_cell.angle_alpha   90.00
_cell.angle_beta   90.00
_cell.angle_gamma   90.00
#
_symmetry.space_group_name_H-M   'P 1'
#
loop_
_entity.id
_entity.type
_entity.pdbx_description
1 polymer ?
#
loop_
_entity_poly.entity_id
_entity_poly.type
_entity_poly.pdbx_seq_one_letter_code
_entity_poly.pdbx_strand_id
1 'polypeptide(L)'
;MLTYVPAFLFSLLLLITKPSGIIVAGFVFLVVLMVIAKYSRSQQEKETLVFDERVQRNTTTWRLRTMYGFNSLLLLILLLNEQGILTVDISINGIMIYLMFTLLIPFYVIPTIIDYF
;
A
#
# COMPACT_ATOMS: atom_id res chain seq x y z
N MET A 1 8.26 5.13 -12.27
CA MET A 1 9.00 4.32 -11.28
C MET A 1 8.60 4.55 -9.80
N LEU A 2 7.53 5.29 -9.49
CA LEU A 2 7.02 5.43 -8.10
C LEU A 2 5.86 4.47 -7.76
N THR A 3 5.38 3.72 -8.75
CA THR A 3 4.19 2.86 -8.70
C THR A 3 4.29 1.74 -7.67
N TYR A 4 5.49 1.27 -7.30
CA TYR A 4 5.67 0.12 -6.40
C TYR A 4 6.11 0.51 -4.98
N VAL A 5 6.35 1.80 -4.74
CA VAL A 5 6.95 2.26 -3.50
C VAL A 5 6.03 2.02 -2.27
N PRO A 6 4.70 2.26 -2.33
CA PRO A 6 3.81 1.94 -1.21
C PRO A 6 3.82 0.45 -0.84
N ALA A 7 3.76 -0.44 -1.84
CA ALA A 7 3.82 -1.89 -1.61
C ALA A 7 5.18 -2.33 -1.04
N PHE A 8 6.28 -1.74 -1.52
CA PHE A 8 7.63 -2.00 -1.01
C PHE A 8 7.80 -1.54 0.45
N LEU A 9 7.36 -0.31 0.76
CA LEU A 9 7.42 0.25 2.11
C LEU A 9 6.59 -0.57 3.10
N PHE A 10 5.39 -0.99 2.69
CA PHE A 10 4.56 -1.86 3.50
C PHE A 10 5.20 -3.24 3.74
N SER A 11 5.82 -3.82 2.71
CA SER A 11 6.55 -5.09 2.83
C SER A 11 7.74 -4.99 3.78
N LEU A 12 8.49 -3.88 3.74
CA LEU A 12 9.61 -3.61 4.64
C LEU A 12 9.12 -3.49 6.10
N LEU A 13 7.95 -2.87 6.31
CA LEU A 13 7.35 -2.77 7.63
C LEU A 13 6.99 -4.15 8.21
N LEU A 14 6.40 -5.04 7.41
CA LEU A 14 6.03 -6.40 7.83
C LEU A 14 7.24 -7.19 8.37
N LEU A 15 8.41 -7.01 7.75
CA LEU A 15 9.64 -7.71 8.15
C LEU A 15 10.17 -7.23 9.52
N ILE A 16 10.03 -5.94 9.81
CA ILE A 16 10.63 -5.32 11.00
C ILE A 16 9.74 -5.52 12.23
N THR A 17 8.45 -5.23 12.10
CA THR A 17 7.49 -5.23 13.20
C THR A 17 6.89 -6.61 13.50
N LYS A 18 7.13 -7.61 12.63
CA LYS A 18 6.63 -8.99 12.77
C LYS A 18 5.17 -9.07 13.27
N PRO A 19 4.22 -8.47 12.54
CA PRO A 19 2.84 -8.37 12.98
C PRO A 19 2.14 -9.74 13.03
N SER A 20 0.94 -9.75 13.60
CA SER A 20 0.12 -10.97 13.67
C SER A 20 -0.07 -11.66 12.30
N GLY A 21 -0.18 -12.99 12.31
CA GLY A 21 -0.34 -13.78 11.08
C GLY A 21 -1.56 -13.40 10.23
N ILE A 22 -2.60 -12.82 10.85
CA ILE A 22 -3.79 -12.32 10.15
C ILE A 22 -3.44 -11.13 9.25
N ILE A 23 -2.58 -10.21 9.72
CA ILE A 23 -2.15 -9.03 8.94
C ILE A 23 -1.31 -9.48 7.75
N VAL A 24 -0.41 -10.44 7.96
CA VAL A 24 0.40 -11.03 6.89
C VAL A 24 -0.49 -11.72 5.86
N ALA A 25 -1.45 -12.55 6.30
CA ALA A 25 -2.40 -13.21 5.41
C ALA A 25 -3.26 -12.21 4.62
N GLY A 26 -3.74 -11.14 5.26
CA GLY A 26 -4.49 -10.07 4.59
C GLY A 26 -3.67 -9.32 3.55
N PHE A 27 -2.39 -9.05 3.82
CA PHE A 27 -1.48 -8.45 2.85
C PHE A 27 -1.24 -9.37 1.65
N VAL A 28 -0.93 -10.65 1.89
CA VAL A 28 -0.73 -11.64 0.84
C VAL A 28 -1.99 -11.75 -0.03
N PHE A 29 -3.17 -11.78 0.58
CA PHE A 29 -4.45 -11.79 -0.14
C PHE A 29 -4.61 -10.57 -1.07
N LEU A 30 -4.32 -9.36 -0.60
CA LEU A 30 -4.37 -8.16 -1.42
C LEU A 30 -3.36 -8.19 -2.58
N VAL A 31 -2.14 -8.68 -2.33
CA VAL A 31 -1.12 -8.81 -3.38
C VAL A 31 -1.56 -9.82 -4.44
N VAL A 32 -2.11 -10.97 -4.03
CA VAL A 32 -2.63 -11.98 -4.96
C VAL A 32 -3.75 -11.40 -5.82
N LEU A 33 -4.69 -10.67 -5.22
CA LEU A 33 -5.75 -9.98 -5.99
C LEU A 33 -5.18 -8.99 -7.00
N MET A 34 -4.17 -8.20 -6.63
CA MET A 34 -3.51 -7.27 -7.55
C MET A 34 -2.82 -8.00 -8.70
N VAL A 35 -2.13 -9.11 -8.41
CA VAL A 35 -1.45 -9.92 -9.43
C VAL A 35 -2.46 -10.55 -10.39
N ILE A 36 -3.55 -11.12 -9.88
CA ILE A 36 -4.63 -11.70 -10.69
C ILE A 36 -5.27 -10.62 -11.56
N ALA A 37 -5.59 -9.45 -10.99
CA ALA A 37 -6.18 -8.35 -11.74
C ALA A 37 -5.23 -7.82 -12.83
N LYS A 38 -3.94 -7.67 -12.51
CA LYS A 38 -2.91 -7.30 -13.47
C LYS A 38 -2.79 -8.34 -14.59
N TYR A 39 -2.79 -9.63 -14.25
CA TYR A 39 -2.69 -10.71 -15.23
C TYR A 39 -3.90 -10.76 -16.15
N SER A 40 -5.11 -10.66 -15.60
CA SER A 40 -6.36 -10.59 -16.36
C SER A 40 -6.36 -9.44 -17.38
N ARG A 41 -5.82 -8.28 -16.99
CA ARG A 41 -5.74 -7.08 -17.85
C ARG A 41 -4.56 -7.11 -18.81
N SER A 42 -3.49 -7.83 -18.50
CA SER A 42 -2.35 -7.97 -19.43
C SER A 42 -2.73 -8.65 -20.74
N GLN A 43 -3.86 -9.36 -20.78
CA GLN A 43 -4.43 -9.90 -22.01
C GLN A 43 -5.13 -8.83 -22.87
N GLN A 44 -5.27 -7.60 -22.36
CA GLN A 44 -5.89 -6.46 -23.02
C GLN A 44 -4.94 -5.25 -22.98
N GLU A 45 -4.02 -5.15 -23.97
CA GLU A 45 -2.95 -4.13 -24.02
C GLU A 45 -3.40 -2.70 -23.70
N LYS A 46 -4.60 -2.31 -24.14
CA LYS A 46 -5.16 -0.97 -23.89
C LYS A 46 -5.50 -0.73 -22.41
N GLU A 47 -5.98 -1.73 -21.68
CA GLU A 47 -6.34 -1.57 -20.27
C GLU A 47 -5.12 -1.46 -19.36
N THR A 48 -4.02 -2.14 -19.71
CA THR A 48 -2.74 -2.04 -18.97
C THR A 48 -2.17 -0.63 -18.96
N LEU A 49 -2.17 0.05 -20.12
CA LEU A 49 -1.70 1.43 -20.22
C LEU A 49 -2.55 2.38 -19.37
N VAL A 50 -3.87 2.21 -19.42
CA VAL A 50 -4.81 3.04 -18.67
C VAL A 50 -4.68 2.82 -17.15
N PHE A 51 -4.44 1.59 -16.70
CA PHE A 51 -4.18 1.31 -15.29
C PHE A 51 -2.91 2.02 -14.80
N ASP A 52 -1.80 1.90 -15.52
CA ASP A 52 -0.54 2.54 -15.14
C ASP A 52 -0.67 4.07 -15.10
N GLU A 53 -1.40 4.67 -16.04
CA GLU A 53 -1.74 6.09 -16.03
C GLU A 53 -2.61 6.49 -14.83
N ARG A 54 -3.60 5.66 -14.43
CA ARG A 54 -4.43 5.92 -13.25
C ARG A 54 -3.63 5.83 -11.96
N VAL A 55 -2.77 4.81 -11.81
CA VAL A 55 -1.91 4.69 -10.63
C VAL A 55 -0.92 5.84 -10.57
N GLN A 56 -0.34 6.22 -11.72
CA GLN A 56 0.55 7.37 -11.80
C GLN A 56 -0.18 8.67 -11.47
N ARG A 57 -1.39 8.89 -12.00
CA ARG A 57 -2.23 10.06 -11.67
C ARG A 57 -2.59 10.11 -10.18
N ASN A 58 -2.95 8.97 -9.60
CA ASN A 58 -3.23 8.88 -8.16
C ASN A 58 -1.96 9.19 -7.34
N THR A 59 -0.80 8.73 -7.80
CA THR A 59 0.49 9.02 -7.15
C THR A 59 0.89 10.51 -7.26
N THR A 60 0.55 11.17 -8.36
CA THR A 60 0.89 12.59 -8.60
C THR A 60 -0.16 13.56 -8.06
N THR A 61 -1.37 13.09 -7.74
CA THR A 61 -2.44 13.92 -7.17
C THR A 61 -2.06 14.42 -5.78
N TRP A 62 -2.13 15.73 -5.58
CA TRP A 62 -1.59 16.40 -4.39
C TRP A 62 -2.12 15.86 -3.06
N ARG A 63 -3.41 15.49 -3.00
CA ARG A 63 -4.07 14.90 -1.82
C ARG A 63 -3.52 13.51 -1.46
N LEU A 64 -3.30 12.68 -2.48
CA LEU A 64 -2.75 11.34 -2.31
C LEU A 64 -1.24 11.40 -2.02
N ARG A 65 -0.54 12.40 -2.56
CA ARG A 65 0.87 12.66 -2.24
C ARG A 65 1.08 13.12 -0.80
N THR A 66 0.18 13.95 -0.26
CA THR A 66 0.22 14.34 1.17
C THR A 66 -0.10 13.15 2.06
N MET A 67 -1.11 12.36 1.73
CA MET A 67 -1.44 11.11 2.43
C MET A 67 -0.27 10.12 2.41
N TYR A 68 0.41 9.98 1.28
CA TYR A 68 1.64 9.19 1.16
C TYR A 68 2.76 9.73 2.04
N GLY A 69 2.96 11.06 2.08
CA GLY A 69 3.94 11.71 2.95
C GLY A 69 3.67 11.44 4.44
N PHE A 70 2.43 11.60 4.88
CA PHE A 70 2.04 11.32 6.27
C PHE A 70 2.16 9.84 6.63
N ASN A 71 1.77 8.94 5.71
CA ASN A 71 1.96 7.50 5.92
C ASN A 71 3.45 7.11 5.98
N SER A 72 4.30 7.74 5.16
CA SER A 72 5.76 7.54 5.23
C SER A 72 6.34 8.05 6.55
N LEU A 73 5.85 9.18 7.06
CA LEU A 73 6.24 9.70 8.36
C LEU A 73 5.77 8.79 9.50
N LEU A 74 4.56 8.24 9.40
CA LEU A 74 4.01 7.27 10.35
C LEU A 74 4.83 5.96 10.38
N LEU A 75 5.27 5.48 9.21
CA LEU A 75 6.20 4.35 9.11
C LEU A 75 7.51 4.65 9.85
N LEU A 76 8.05 5.86 9.69
CA LEU A 76 9.30 6.26 10.35
C LEU A 76 9.13 6.32 11.88
N ILE A 77 8.00 6.84 12.36
CA ILE A 77 7.67 6.84 13.79
C ILE A 77 7.57 5.40 14.33
N LEU A 78 6.89 4.49 13.61
CA LEU A 78 6.82 3.08 14.00
C LEU A 78 8.20 2.42 14.09
N LEU A 79 9.08 2.70 13.13
CA LEU A 79 10.44 2.16 13.13
C LEU A 79 11.25 2.65 14.34
N LEU A 80 11.16 3.93 14.65
CA LEU A 80 11.81 4.50 15.83
C LEU A 80 11.20 3.95 17.13
N ASN A 81 9.91 3.65 17.15
CA ASN A 81 9.23 3.05 18.28
C ASN A 81 9.70 1.61 18.53
N GLU A 82 9.78 0.79 17.48
CA GLU A 82 10.31 -0.58 17.55
C GLU A 82 11.77 -0.64 17.98
N GLN A 83 12.58 0.36 17.60
CA GLN A 83 13.97 0.47 18.03
C GLN A 83 14.13 0.99 19.47
N GLY A 84 13.03 1.33 20.15
CA GLY A 84 13.04 1.90 21.51
C GLY A 84 13.56 3.34 21.59
N ILE A 85 13.69 4.03 20.45
CA ILE A 85 14.11 5.44 20.39
C ILE A 85 12.94 6.35 20.79
N LEU A 86 11.74 5.97 20.36
CA LEU A 86 10.47 6.53 20.80
C LEU A 86 9.76 5.47 21.62
N THR A 87 9.08 5.88 22.69
CA THR A 87 8.27 4.99 23.54
C THR A 87 6.85 5.50 23.53
N VAL A 88 6.19 5.35 22.39
CA VAL A 88 4.78 5.68 22.22
C VAL A 88 3.97 4.40 22.32
N ASP A 89 2.97 4.40 23.21
CA ASP A 89 2.03 3.31 23.34
C ASP A 89 1.07 3.31 22.15
N ILE A 90 1.50 2.65 21.08
CA ILE A 90 0.82 2.58 19.80
C ILE A 90 0.53 1.12 19.48
N SER A 91 -0.73 0.82 19.18
CA SER A 91 -1.10 -0.47 18.63
C SER A 91 -0.51 -0.64 17.22
N ILE A 92 0.59 -1.39 17.13
CA ILE A 92 1.26 -1.74 15.86
C ILE A 92 0.27 -2.40 14.90
N ASN A 93 -0.60 -3.28 15.41
CA ASN A 93 -1.63 -3.94 14.61
C ASN A 93 -2.65 -2.93 14.04
N GLY A 94 -3.07 -1.95 14.84
CA GLY A 94 -3.97 -0.89 14.40
C GLY A 94 -3.35 -0.03 13.29
N ILE A 95 -2.08 0.37 13.45
CA ILE A 95 -1.38 1.16 12.42
C ILE A 95 -1.14 0.34 11.16
N MET A 96 -0.77 -0.93 11.28
CA MET A 96 -0.62 -1.84 10.15
C MET A 96 -1.89 -1.90 9.30
N ILE A 97 -3.04 -2.09 9.94
CA ILE A 97 -4.33 -2.10 9.26
C ILE A 97 -4.58 -0.74 8.60
N TYR A 98 -4.40 0.36 9.33
CA TYR A 98 -4.54 1.71 8.79
C TYR A 98 -3.67 1.93 7.55
N LEU A 99 -2.40 1.50 7.58
CA LEU A 99 -1.48 1.61 6.46
C LEU A 99 -1.90 0.71 5.28
N MET A 100 -2.47 -0.48 5.51
CA MET A 100 -3.05 -1.27 4.41
C MET A 100 -4.17 -0.49 3.70
N PHE A 101 -5.12 0.05 4.46
CA PHE A 101 -6.25 0.79 3.88
C PHE A 101 -5.81 2.06 3.17
N THR A 102 -4.74 2.72 3.64
CA THR A 102 -4.33 4.04 3.15
C THR A 102 -3.21 4.00 2.11
N LEU A 103 -2.33 2.99 2.12
CA LEU A 103 -1.25 2.84 1.12
C LEU A 103 -1.62 1.87 -0.01
N LEU A 104 -2.46 0.86 0.22
CA LEU A 104 -2.73 -0.16 -0.80
C LEU A 104 -4.03 0.09 -1.56
N ILE A 105 -5.12 0.43 -0.85
CA ILE A 105 -6.44 0.54 -1.48
C ILE A 105 -6.52 1.70 -2.50
N PRO A 106 -6.23 2.96 -2.14
CA PRO A 106 -6.41 4.07 -3.07
C PRO A 106 -5.42 4.05 -4.25
N PHE A 107 -4.26 3.42 -4.07
CA PHE A 107 -3.21 3.38 -5.08
C PHE A 107 -3.30 2.17 -6.01
N TYR A 108 -3.81 1.03 -5.54
CA TYR A 108 -3.85 -0.19 -6.34
C TYR A 108 -5.24 -0.79 -6.48
N VAL A 109 -6.04 -0.84 -5.41
CA VAL A 109 -7.37 -1.47 -5.46
C VAL A 109 -8.37 -0.59 -6.21
N ILE A 110 -8.42 0.72 -5.92
CA ILE A 110 -9.36 1.65 -6.58
C ILE A 110 -9.12 1.70 -8.11
N PRO A 111 -7.88 1.89 -8.61
CA PRO A 111 -7.61 1.83 -10.05
C PRO A 111 -7.95 0.48 -10.69
N THR A 112 -7.97 -0.60 -9.90
CA THR A 112 -8.32 -1.95 -10.34
C THR A 112 -9.84 -2.20 -10.40
N ILE A 113 -10.66 -1.44 -9.67
CA ILE A 113 -12.12 -1.66 -9.64
C ILE A 113 -12.85 -0.75 -10.62
N ILE A 114 -12.33 0.46 -10.86
CA ILE A 114 -13.02 1.50 -11.63
C ILE A 114 -13.28 1.12 -13.10
N ASP A 115 -12.69 0.06 -13.65
CA ASP A 115 -13.04 -0.40 -15.01
C ASP A 115 -14.44 -1.04 -15.14
N TYR A 116 -15.16 -1.23 -14.04
CA TYR A 116 -16.52 -1.80 -14.05
C TYR A 116 -17.67 -0.76 -14.00
N PHE A 117 -17.38 0.55 -13.99
CA PHE A 117 -18.40 1.61 -13.99
C PHE A 117 -18.14 2.70 -15.04
#